data_AF-A0A2S4XP72-F1
#
_entry.id   AF-A0A2S4XP72-F1
#
_cell.length_a   1.000
_cell.length_b   1.000
_cell.length_c   1.000
_cell.angle_alpha   90.00
_cell.angle_beta   90.00
_cell.angle_gamma   90.00
#
_symmetry.space_group_name_H-M   'P 1'
#
loop_
_entity.id
_entity.type
_entity.pdbx_description
1 polymer ?
#
loop_
_entity_poly.entity_id
_entity_poly.type
_entity_poly.pdbx_seq_one_letter_code
_entity_poly.pdbx_strand_id
1 'polypeptide(L)'
;ETAIDPARIEREARIPDEVVAGLKELGALGMKIDPKYGGLGLTQLYYNKALALVGSVSPAVGALLSAHQSIGVPQPLKLFGTQEQKDAFLPRCARTDISA
;
A
#
# COMPACT_ATOMS: atom_id res chain seq x y z
N GLU A 1 -12.71 -2.07 17.35
CA GLU A 1 -11.32 -1.80 17.77
C GLU A 1 -10.51 -1.39 16.56
N THR A 2 -9.59 -0.42 16.71
CA THR A 2 -8.56 -0.15 15.70
C THR A 2 -7.42 -1.14 15.90
N ALA A 3 -7.16 -2.01 14.92
CA ALA A 3 -6.11 -3.04 14.99
C ALA A 3 -4.66 -2.48 14.94
N ILE A 4 -4.47 -1.16 14.96
CA ILE A 4 -3.17 -0.50 14.91
C ILE A 4 -2.88 0.12 16.28
N ASP A 5 -1.83 -0.36 16.94
CA ASP A 5 -1.23 0.28 18.12
C ASP A 5 -0.02 1.12 17.67
N PRO A 6 -0.16 2.45 17.48
CA PRO A 6 0.94 3.28 17.03
C PRO A 6 2.07 3.38 18.07
N ALA A 7 1.75 3.32 19.37
CA ALA A 7 2.77 3.41 20.41
C ALA A 7 3.66 2.15 20.44
N ARG A 8 3.10 0.97 20.16
CA ARG A 8 3.88 -0.25 19.95
C ARG A 8 4.79 -0.14 18.74
N ILE A 9 4.26 0.33 17.60
CA ILE A 9 5.04 0.49 16.35
C ILE A 9 6.26 1.37 16.58
N GLU A 10 6.10 2.50 17.27
CA GLU A 10 7.20 3.42 17.56
C GLU A 10 8.22 2.81 18.55
N ARG A 11 7.76 2.15 19.62
CA ARG A 11 8.67 1.51 20.59
C ARG A 11 9.48 0.36 19.99
N GLU A 12 8.87 -0.43 19.11
CA GLU A 12 9.48 -1.61 18.48
C GLU A 12 10.20 -1.27 17.17
N ALA A 13 10.05 -0.03 16.67
CA ALA A 13 10.50 0.41 15.35
C ALA A 13 10.09 -0.56 14.22
N ARG A 14 8.92 -1.19 14.37
CA ARG A 14 8.44 -2.24 13.47
C ARG A 14 6.92 -2.20 13.38
N ILE A 15 6.40 -2.33 12.15
CA ILE A 15 4.98 -2.58 11.92
C ILE A 15 4.73 -4.07 12.14
N PRO A 16 3.84 -4.47 13.07
CA PRO A 16 3.54 -5.88 13.32
C PRO A 16 2.98 -6.59 12.08
N ASP A 17 3.29 -7.88 11.94
CA ASP A 17 2.92 -8.68 10.77
C ASP A 17 1.39 -8.79 10.63
N GLU A 18 0.65 -8.81 11.74
CA GLU A 18 -0.82 -8.81 11.77
C GLU A 18 -1.43 -7.52 11.21
N VAL A 19 -0.78 -6.37 11.41
CA VAL A 19 -1.20 -5.10 10.81
C VAL A 19 -0.98 -5.16 9.31
N VAL A 20 0.18 -5.67 8.87
CA VAL A 20 0.49 -5.84 7.44
C VAL A 20 -0.49 -6.80 6.77
N ALA A 21 -0.84 -7.91 7.43
CA ALA A 21 -1.83 -8.86 6.93
C ALA A 21 -3.20 -8.20 6.76
N GLY A 22 -3.67 -7.44 7.75
CA GLY A 22 -4.93 -6.70 7.65
C GLY A 22 -4.93 -5.66 6.51
N LEU A 23 -3.80 -4.98 6.27
CA LEU A 23 -3.67 -4.05 5.14
C LEU A 23 -3.74 -4.76 3.78
N LYS A 24 -3.19 -5.98 3.67
CA LYS A 24 -3.31 -6.81 2.47
C LYS A 24 -4.75 -7.25 2.23
N GLU A 25 -5.42 -7.73 3.28
CA GLU A 25 -6.84 -8.15 3.21
C GLU A 25 -7.77 -6.99 2.83
N LEU A 26 -7.50 -5.78 3.35
CA LEU A 26 -8.23 -4.56 3.00
C LEU A 26 -7.98 -4.09 1.55
N GLY A 27 -6.92 -4.56 0.89
CA GLY A 27 -6.49 -4.08 -0.42
C GLY A 27 -5.75 -2.74 -0.38
N ALA A 28 -5.28 -2.31 0.79
CA ALA A 28 -4.63 -1.01 0.99
C ALA A 28 -3.32 -0.86 0.20
N LEU A 29 -2.62 -1.97 -0.07
CA LEU A 29 -1.42 -1.97 -0.93
C LEU A 29 -1.74 -1.77 -2.42
N GLY A 30 -2.98 -2.00 -2.83
CA GLY A 30 -3.45 -1.96 -4.21
C GLY A 30 -4.30 -0.73 -4.57
N MET A 31 -4.42 0.28 -3.69
CA MET A 31 -5.33 1.43 -3.89
C MET A 31 -5.32 2.03 -5.29
N LYS A 32 -4.15 2.40 -5.84
CA LYS A 32 -4.03 3.05 -7.18
C LYS A 32 -3.84 2.07 -8.34
N ILE A 33 -3.71 0.77 -8.07
CA ILE A 33 -3.47 -0.26 -9.08
C ILE A 33 -4.79 -0.56 -9.78
N ASP A 34 -4.72 -0.75 -11.11
CA ASP A 34 -5.89 -1.04 -11.94
C ASP A 34 -6.62 -2.32 -11.44
N PRO A 35 -7.97 -2.32 -11.37
CA PRO A 35 -8.74 -3.49 -10.99
C PRO A 35 -8.44 -4.76 -11.79
N LYS A 36 -7.99 -4.65 -13.05
CA LYS A 36 -7.57 -5.83 -13.84
C LYS A 36 -6.38 -6.58 -13.24
N TYR A 37 -5.56 -5.90 -12.45
CA TYR A 37 -4.46 -6.50 -11.68
C TYR A 37 -4.86 -6.79 -10.22
N GLY A 38 -6.14 -6.65 -9.87
CA GLY A 38 -6.63 -6.89 -8.52
C GLY A 38 -6.41 -5.74 -7.54
N GLY A 39 -6.16 -4.52 -8.04
CA GLY A 39 -6.16 -3.30 -7.22
C GLY A 39 -7.55 -2.68 -7.07
N LEU A 40 -7.63 -1.54 -6.40
CA LEU A 40 -8.90 -0.84 -6.14
C LEU A 40 -9.24 0.25 -7.17
N GLY A 41 -8.30 0.62 -8.04
CA GLY A 41 -8.52 1.64 -9.08
C GLY A 41 -8.81 3.05 -8.55
N LEU A 42 -8.44 3.35 -7.29
CA LEU A 42 -8.69 4.65 -6.68
C LEU A 42 -7.91 5.76 -7.40
N THR A 43 -8.56 6.92 -7.51
CA THR A 43 -7.93 8.13 -8.00
C THR A 43 -6.90 8.65 -6.99
N GLN A 44 -6.01 9.52 -7.46
CA GLN A 44 -5.01 10.18 -6.58
C GLN A 44 -5.66 10.91 -5.39
N LEU A 45 -6.86 11.47 -5.58
CA LEU A 45 -7.61 12.15 -4.52
C LEU A 45 -8.00 11.19 -3.38
N TYR A 46 -8.60 10.04 -3.71
CA TYR A 46 -9.02 9.07 -2.70
C TYR A 46 -7.83 8.39 -2.03
N TYR A 47 -6.78 8.10 -2.80
CA TYR A 47 -5.51 7.63 -2.26
C TYR A 47 -4.92 8.62 -1.23
N ASN A 48 -4.86 9.92 -1.56
CA ASN A 48 -4.35 10.93 -0.63
C ASN A 48 -5.22 11.07 0.63
N LYS A 49 -6.55 10.96 0.49
CA LYS A 49 -7.48 10.96 1.64
C LYS A 49 -7.24 9.74 2.54
N ALA A 50 -7.04 8.55 1.96
CA ALA A 50 -6.72 7.35 2.71
C ALA A 50 -5.38 7.49 3.46
N LEU A 51 -4.34 8.03 2.80
CA LEU A 51 -3.06 8.32 3.43
C LEU A 51 -3.18 9.31 4.59
N ALA A 52 -3.95 10.39 4.42
CA ALA A 52 -4.19 11.37 5.49
C ALA A 52 -4.92 10.74 6.69
N LEU A 53 -5.88 9.85 6.43
CA LEU A 53 -6.62 9.14 7.49
C LEU A 53 -5.73 8.16 8.25
N VAL A 54 -4.95 7.32 7.56
CA VAL A 54 -4.08 6.35 8.26
C VAL A 54 -2.91 7.06 8.94
N GLY A 55 -2.37 8.12 8.33
CA GLY A 55 -1.26 8.89 8.86
C GLY A 55 -1.62 9.65 10.15
N SER A 56 -2.89 10.00 10.36
CA SER A 56 -3.35 10.59 11.63
C SER A 56 -3.38 9.57 12.78
N VAL A 57 -3.36 8.27 12.47
CA VAL A 57 -3.30 7.17 13.44
C VAL A 57 -1.87 6.68 13.63
N SER A 58 -1.17 6.36 12.54
CA SER A 58 0.22 5.90 12.54
C SER A 58 0.97 6.45 11.33
N PRO A 59 1.91 7.38 11.53
CA PRO A 59 2.77 7.90 10.46
C PRO A 59 3.57 6.80 9.76
N ALA A 60 4.07 5.81 10.51
CA ALA A 60 4.82 4.68 9.95
C ALA A 60 4.00 3.85 8.96
N VAL A 61 2.73 3.54 9.29
CA VAL A 61 1.85 2.81 8.37
C VAL A 61 1.50 3.67 7.14
N GLY A 62 1.25 4.96 7.34
CA GLY A 62 1.04 5.90 6.23
C GLY A 62 2.26 5.98 5.29
N ALA A 63 3.46 6.00 5.86
CA ALA A 63 4.71 5.98 5.11
C ALA A 63 4.90 4.69 4.33
N LEU A 64 4.62 3.51 4.92
CA LEU A 64 4.67 2.21 4.24
C LEU A 64 3.78 2.19 2.99
N LEU A 65 2.48 2.53 3.15
CA LEU A 65 1.53 2.57 2.04
C LEU A 65 1.96 3.57 0.97
N SER A 66 2.42 4.74 1.40
CA SER A 66 2.89 5.79 0.51
C SER A 66 4.11 5.36 -0.30
N ALA A 67 5.12 4.80 0.37
CA ALA A 67 6.37 4.36 -0.24
C ALA A 67 6.09 3.26 -1.26
N HIS A 68 5.34 2.24 -0.87
CA HIS A 68 4.98 1.13 -1.75
C HIS A 68 4.31 1.60 -3.04
N GLN A 69 3.38 2.56 -2.97
CA GLN A 69 2.56 2.94 -4.13
C GLN A 69 2.99 4.22 -4.86
N SER A 70 3.88 5.03 -4.28
CA SER A 70 4.33 6.31 -4.88
C SER A 70 5.74 6.25 -5.46
N ILE A 71 6.62 5.44 -4.86
CA ILE A 71 8.02 5.32 -5.30
C ILE A 71 8.41 3.86 -5.54
N GLY A 72 7.75 2.92 -4.87
CA GLY A 72 7.89 1.49 -5.11
C GLY A 72 7.38 1.05 -6.48
N VAL A 73 7.64 -0.22 -6.81
CA VAL A 73 7.39 -0.87 -8.11
C VAL A 73 6.07 -0.47 -8.81
N PRO A 74 4.91 -0.37 -8.14
CA PRO A 74 3.66 0.06 -8.76
C PRO A 74 3.73 1.37 -9.56
N GLN A 75 4.43 2.40 -9.06
CA GLN A 75 4.41 3.72 -9.69
C GLN A 75 5.26 3.77 -10.97
N PRO A 76 6.54 3.34 -10.99
CA PRO A 76 7.33 3.27 -12.22
C PRO A 76 6.69 2.35 -13.26
N LEU A 77 6.15 1.20 -12.85
CA LEU A 77 5.47 0.31 -13.80
C LEU A 77 4.23 0.96 -14.40
N LYS A 78 3.41 1.67 -13.60
CA LYS A 78 2.24 2.38 -14.13
C LYS A 78 2.63 3.40 -15.19
N LEU A 79 3.69 4.18 -14.94
CA LEU A 79 4.11 5.27 -15.83
C LEU A 79 4.91 4.78 -17.05
N PHE A 80 5.79 3.79 -16.87
CA PHE A 80 6.83 3.47 -17.85
C PHE A 80 6.95 1.97 -18.16
N GLY A 81 6.26 1.10 -17.42
CA GLY A 81 6.37 -0.34 -17.58
C GLY A 81 5.77 -0.84 -18.91
N THR A 82 6.41 -1.86 -19.48
CA THR A 82 5.82 -2.63 -20.60
C THR A 82 4.59 -3.40 -20.14
N GLN A 83 3.81 -3.92 -21.09
CA GLN A 83 2.63 -4.72 -20.75
C GLN A 83 3.03 -6.00 -20.00
N GLU A 84 4.11 -6.66 -20.43
CA GLU A 84 4.64 -7.87 -19.79
C GLU A 84 5.08 -7.62 -18.35
N GLN A 85 5.76 -6.49 -18.09
CA GLN A 85 6.17 -6.11 -16.73
C GLN A 85 4.95 -5.80 -15.84
N LYS A 86 3.96 -5.10 -16.38
CA LYS A 86 2.72 -4.78 -15.65
C LYS A 86 1.97 -6.07 -15.27
N ASP A 87 1.80 -6.98 -16.22
CA ASP A 87 1.12 -8.26 -16.02
C ASP A 87 1.85 -9.16 -15.00
N ALA A 88 3.19 -9.13 -14.99
CA ALA A 88 3.99 -9.94 -14.06
C ALA A 88 4.00 -9.41 -12.62
N PHE A 89 4.07 -8.09 -12.43
CA PHE A 89 4.37 -7.50 -11.12
C PHE A 89 3.18 -6.82 -10.44
N LEU A 90 2.29 -6.16 -11.17
CA LEU A 90 1.17 -5.43 -10.55
C LEU A 90 0.20 -6.33 -9.78
N PRO A 91 -0.12 -7.57 -10.21
CA PRO A 91 -0.94 -8.48 -9.42
C PRO A 91 -0.33 -8.84 -8.06
N ARG A 92 0.99 -8.97 -8.00
CA ARG A 92 1.73 -9.26 -6.77
C ARG A 92 1.74 -8.06 -5.84
N CYS A 93 2.05 -6.87 -6.36
CA CYS A 93 2.03 -5.65 -5.56
C CYS A 93 0.64 -5.29 -5.05
N ALA A 94 -0.43 -5.63 -5.77
CA ALA A 94 -1.78 -5.37 -5.31
C ALA A 94 -2.19 -6.21 -4.09
N ARG A 95 -1.59 -7.40 -3.90
CA ARG A 95 -2.13 -8.43 -2.99
C ARG A 95 -1.12 -9.03 -2.01
N THR A 96 0.11 -9.31 -2.45
CA THR A 96 1.05 -10.15 -1.69
C THR A 96 2.31 -9.41 -1.27
N ASP A 97 2.90 -8.63 -2.17
CA ASP A 97 4.28 -8.18 -2.05
C ASP A 97 4.35 -6.68 -1.75
N ILE A 98 5.12 -6.32 -0.72
CA ILE A 98 5.50 -4.94 -0.44
C ILE A 98 6.83 -4.68 -1.13
N SER A 99 6.89 -3.60 -1.89
CA SER A 99 8.01 -3.28 -2.78
C SER A 99 8.86 -2.09 -2.30
N ALA A 100 8.73 -1.71 -1.03
CA ALA A 100 9.41 -0.59 -0.38
C ALA A 100 9.86 -1.00 1.02
#